data_AF-A0A8S8XPX2-F1
#
_entry.id   AF-A0A8S8XPX2-F1
#
_cell.length_a   1.000
_cell.length_b   1.000
_cell.length_c   1.000
_cell.angle_alpha   90.00
_cell.angle_beta   90.00
_cell.angle_gamma   90.00
#
_symmetry.space_group_name_H-M   'P 1'
#
loop_
_entity.id
_entity.type
_entity.pdbx_description
1 polymer ?
#
loop_
_entity_poly.entity_id
_entity_poly.type
_entity_poly.pdbx_seq_one_letter_code
_entity_poly.pdbx_strand_id
1 'polypeptide(L)' 'MHTNPAVVDIRLSVAEARRRLTEVEALLVVDSGLLVGLVSRMDLVRALRLNSIA' A
#
# COMPACT_ATOMS: atom_id res chain seq x y z
N MET A 1 -5.90 -11.16 -15.65
CA MET A 1 -6.50 -10.45 -14.50
C MET A 1 -6.40 -11.35 -13.29
N HIS A 2 -5.75 -10.92 -12.20
CA HIS A 2 -5.78 -11.66 -10.94
C HIS A 2 -7.14 -11.39 -10.26
N THR A 3 -7.88 -12.43 -9.90
CA THR A 3 -9.28 -12.30 -9.44
C THR A 3 -9.42 -12.00 -7.96
N ASN A 4 -8.31 -12.03 -7.19
CA ASN A 4 -8.31 -11.74 -5.76
C ASN A 4 -7.34 -10.58 -5.47
N PRO A 5 -7.85 -9.35 -5.32
CA PRO A 5 -6.99 -8.22 -4.99
C PRO A 5 -6.47 -8.33 -3.56
N ALA A 6 -5.23 -7.91 -3.32
CA ALA A 6 -4.68 -7.85 -1.97
C ALA A 6 -5.31 -6.67 -1.21
N VAL A 7 -5.98 -6.98 -0.10
CA VAL A 7 -6.67 -6.00 0.76
C VAL A 7 -5.95 -5.90 2.11
N VAL A 8 -5.83 -4.68 2.63
CA VAL A 8 -5.20 -4.39 3.93
C VAL A 8 -6.02 -3.38 4.72
N ASP A 9 -5.98 -3.48 6.06
CA ASP A 9 -6.58 -2.50 6.96
C ASP A 9 -5.76 -1.20 6.99
N ILE A 10 -6.42 -0.04 7.12
CA ILE A 10 -5.80 1.28 7.16
C ILE A 10 -4.76 1.43 8.30
N ARG A 11 -4.86 0.63 9.36
CA ARG A 11 -3.91 0.62 10.48
C ARG A 11 -2.65 -0.21 10.19
N LEU A 12 -2.54 -0.84 9.02
CA LEU A 12 -1.35 -1.58 8.64
C LEU A 12 -0.14 -0.64 8.58
N SER A 13 0.97 -1.04 9.22
CA SER A 13 2.20 -0.25 9.16
C SER A 13 2.74 -0.13 7.73
N VAL A 14 3.40 0.99 7.43
CA VAL A 14 4.06 1.22 6.14
C VAL A 14 5.14 0.16 5.85
N ALA A 15 5.84 -0.32 6.88
CA ALA A 15 6.85 -1.37 6.72
C ALA A 15 6.24 -2.69 6.22
N GLU A 16 5.10 -3.08 6.77
CA GLU A 16 4.38 -4.28 6.34
C GLU A 16 3.68 -4.06 4.98
N ALA A 17 3.16 -2.87 4.71
CA ALA A 17 2.65 -2.52 3.38
C ALA A 17 3.75 -2.65 2.31
N ARG A 18 4.96 -2.16 2.59
CA ARG A 18 6.13 -2.32 1.73
C ARG A 18 6.50 -3.78 1.52
N ARG A 19 6.47 -4.59 2.58
CA ARG A 19 6.73 -6.03 2.47
C ARG A 19 5.69 -6.72 1.58
N ARG A 20 4.40 -6.41 1.71
CA ARG A 20 3.37 -7.03 0.85
C ARG A 20 3.48 -6.61 -0.61
N LEU A 21 3.86 -5.35 -0.86
CA LEU A 21 4.04 -4.81 -2.22
C LEU A 21 5.25 -5.42 -2.99
N THR A 22 6.04 -6.30 -2.38
CA THR A 22 7.03 -7.12 -3.11
C THR A 22 6.35 -8.23 -3.91
N GLU A 23 5.24 -8.76 -3.40
CA GLU A 23 4.50 -9.89 -3.99
C GLU A 23 3.36 -9.42 -4.92
N VAL A 24 2.80 -8.23 -4.66
CA VAL A 24 1.65 -7.69 -5.39
C VAL A 24 1.91 -6.28 -5.89
N GLU A 25 1.21 -5.88 -6.94
CA GLU A 25 1.42 -4.57 -7.58
C GLU A 25 0.81 -3.40 -6.80
N ALA A 26 -0.28 -3.67 -6.09
CA ALA A 26 -1.00 -2.70 -5.29
C ALA A 26 -1.73 -3.37 -4.12
N LEU A 27 -2.00 -2.58 -3.09
CA LEU A 27 -2.83 -2.92 -1.95
C LEU A 27 -4.07 -2.03 -1.95
N LEU A 28 -5.25 -2.66 -1.86
CA LEU A 28 -6.49 -1.96 -1.57
C LEU A 28 -6.57 -1.72 -0.06
N VAL A 29 -6.76 -0.46 0.35
CA VAL A 29 -6.82 -0.07 1.76
C VAL A 29 -8.28 0.00 2.18
N VAL A 30 -8.63 -0.72 3.24
CA VAL A 30 -9.97 -0.68 3.83
C VAL A 30 -9.95 -0.09 5.23
N ASP A 31 -11.00 0.63 5.58
CA ASP A 31 -11.32 1.02 6.95
C ASP A 31 -12.71 0.51 7.28
N SER A 32 -12.82 -0.31 8.33
CA SER A 32 -14.10 -0.83 8.81
C SER A 32 -14.93 -1.52 7.71
N GLY A 33 -14.25 -2.24 6.81
CA GLY A 33 -14.85 -2.97 5.69
C GLY A 33 -15.15 -2.14 4.44
N LEU A 34 -14.93 -0.82 4.48
CA LEU A 34 -15.11 0.07 3.34
C LEU A 34 -13.77 0.27 2.61
N LEU A 35 -13.78 0.22 1.28
CA LEU A 35 -12.62 0.57 0.47
C LEU A 35 -12.41 2.09 0.52
N VAL A 36 -11.27 2.51 1.09
CA VAL A 36 -10.96 3.94 1.31
C VAL A 36 -9.72 4.41 0.55
N GLY A 37 -8.95 3.49 -0.05
CA GLY A 37 -7.78 3.90 -0.81
C GLY A 37 -7.04 2.78 -1.54
N LEU A 38 -5.95 3.18 -2.19
CA LEU A 38 -5.02 2.33 -2.91
C LEU A 38 -3.60 2.75 -2.53
N VAL A 39 -2.73 1.78 -2.28
CA VAL A 39 -1.29 2.01 -2.14
C VAL A 39 -0.56 1.13 -3.14
N SER A 40 0.24 1.75 -3.99
CA SER A 40 1.07 1.10 -5.00
C SER A 40 2.55 1.18 -4.67
N ARG A 41 3.38 0.47 -5.44
CA ARG A 41 4.84 0.63 -5.38
C ARG A 41 5.31 2.06 -5.65
N MET A 42 4.62 2.82 -6.52
CA MET A 42 4.99 4.21 -6.84
C MET A 42 4.77 5.15 -5.65
N ASP A 43 3.77 4.89 -4.82
CA ASP A 43 3.51 5.69 -3.62
C ASP A 43 4.67 5.58 -2.62
N LEU A 44 5.26 4.39 -2.50
CA LEU A 44 6.45 4.17 -1.67
C LEU A 44 7.68 4.91 -2.20
N VAL A 45 7.92 4.85 -3.53
CA VAL A 45 9.02 5.60 -4.16
C VAL A 45 8.85 7.10 -3.92
N ARG A 46 7.62 7.61 -4.04
CA ARG A 46 7.30 9.01 -3.78
C ARG A 46 7.52 9.39 -2.32
N ALA A 47 7.11 8.54 -1.37
CA ALA A 47 7.33 8.75 0.05
C ALA A 47 8.82 8.80 0.42
N LEU A 48 9.65 7.94 -0.18
CA LEU A 48 11.10 7.94 0.05
C LEU A 48 11.78 9.20 -0.49
N ARG A 49 11.36 9.71 -1.65
CA ARG A 49 11.89 10.96 -2.20
C ARG A 49 11.62 12.17 -1.32
N LEU A 50 10.45 12.23 -0.67
CA LEU A 50 10.08 13.32 0.23
C LEU A 50 10.96 13.36 1.49
N ASN A 51 11.50 12.21 1.92
CA ASN A 51 12.35 12.10 3.11
C ASN A 51 13.85 12.30 2.84
N SER A 52 14.28 12.47 1.58
CA SER A 52 15.69 12.64 1.21
C SER A 52 16.09 14.09 0.91
N ILE A 53 15.18 15.04 1.14
CA ILE A 53 15.41 16.49 0.94
C ILE A 53 15.20 17.26 2.25
N ALA A 54 15.24 16.56 3.39
CA ALA A 54 15.18 17.13 4.74
C ALA A 54 16.52 16.95 5.45
#